data_AF-S6B5P8-F1
#
_entry.id   AF-S6B5P8-F1
#
_cell.length_a   1.000
_cell.length_b   1.000
_cell.length_c   1.000
_cell.angle_alpha   90.00
_cell.angle_beta   90.00
_cell.angle_gamma   90.00
#
_symmetry.space_group_name_H-M   'P 1'
#
loop_
_entity.id
_entity.type
_entity.pdbx_description
1 polymer ?
#
loop_
_entity_poly.entity_id
_entity_poly.type
_entity_poly.pdbx_seq_one_letter_code
_entity_poly.pdbx_strand_id
1 'polypeptide(L)'
;METWGYRQLDEIVWVKTNQLQRIIRTGRTGHWINHSKEHCLIGIKGNPVINRFVDCDVLVSEVRETSRKPDEIYGLIERVAPGSLKLEIFGRSHNVRNNWITLGNQLDGYKLTHPEIKKRYEAHLAQSDNNTQETTEESNQKQD
;
A
#
# COMPACT_ATOMS: atom_id res chain seq x y z
N MET A 1 12.91 7.54 0.05
CA MET A 1 12.18 7.91 -1.18
C MET A 1 13.12 8.10 -2.36
N GLU A 2 14.22 8.83 -2.18
CA GLU A 2 15.21 9.10 -3.24
C GLU A 2 15.78 7.83 -3.89
N THR A 3 16.08 6.79 -3.10
CA THR A 3 16.57 5.50 -3.62
C THR A 3 15.65 4.85 -4.66
N TRP A 4 14.34 5.11 -4.58
CA TRP A 4 13.35 4.59 -5.54
C TRP A 4 13.05 5.58 -6.68
N GLY A 5 13.74 6.72 -6.70
CA GLY A 5 13.59 7.79 -7.68
C GLY A 5 12.38 8.69 -7.46
N TYR A 6 11.86 8.77 -6.23
CA TYR A 6 10.78 9.69 -5.86
C TYR A 6 11.36 10.95 -5.22
N ARG A 7 10.82 12.11 -5.60
CA ARG A 7 11.03 13.38 -4.93
C ARG A 7 9.89 13.61 -3.94
N GLN A 8 10.22 13.83 -2.66
CA GLN A 8 9.22 14.20 -1.67
C GLN A 8 8.64 15.58 -2.02
N LEU A 9 7.32 15.69 -2.09
CA LEU A 9 6.61 16.94 -2.37
C LEU A 9 5.92 17.47 -1.13
N ASP A 10 5.14 16.60 -0.49
CA ASP A 10 4.22 16.96 0.58
C ASP A 10 4.24 15.89 1.66
N GLU A 11 3.53 16.19 2.75
CA GLU A 11 3.37 15.32 3.90
C GLU A 11 1.94 15.42 4.39
N ILE A 12 1.23 14.29 4.41
CA ILE A 12 -0.07 14.19 5.08
C ILE A 12 0.15 13.85 6.55
N VAL A 13 -0.51 14.59 7.41
CA VAL A 13 -0.56 14.33 8.85
C VAL A 13 -1.92 13.75 9.22
N TRP A 14 -1.93 12.53 9.75
CA TRP A 14 -3.11 11.95 10.37
C TRP A 14 -3.13 12.25 11.86
N VAL A 15 -4.05 13.12 12.29
CA VAL A 15 -4.36 13.40 13.69
C VAL A 15 -5.35 12.36 14.22
N LYS A 16 -4.94 11.68 15.29
CA LYS A 16 -5.67 10.56 15.88
C LYS A 16 -6.71 11.03 16.87
N THR A 17 -7.98 10.78 16.60
CA THR A 17 -9.08 11.07 17.53
C THR A 17 -9.70 9.81 18.11
N ASN A 18 -10.40 9.95 19.23
CA ASN A 18 -11.31 8.93 19.76
C ASN A 18 -12.74 9.17 19.26
N GLN A 19 -13.68 8.29 19.65
CA GLN A 19 -15.11 8.41 19.29
C GLN A 19 -15.77 9.73 19.72
N LEU A 20 -15.19 10.43 20.69
CA LEU A 20 -15.64 11.75 21.15
C LEU A 20 -14.92 12.91 20.45
N GLN A 21 -14.22 12.64 19.34
CA GLN A 21 -13.41 13.58 18.58
C GLN A 21 -12.32 14.30 19.41
N ARG A 22 -11.86 13.67 20.50
CA ARG A 22 -10.73 14.16 21.30
C ARG A 22 -9.43 13.52 20.83
N ILE A 23 -8.36 14.30 20.85
CA ILE A 23 -7.02 13.85 20.45
C ILE A 23 -6.52 12.75 21.38
N ILE A 24 -6.09 11.63 20.81
CA ILE A 24 -5.47 10.53 21.53
C ILE A 24 -4.00 10.87 21.82
N ARG A 25 -3.56 10.66 23.05
CA ARG A 25 -2.17 10.88 23.47
C ARG A 25 -1.53 9.54 23.77
N THR A 26 -0.63 9.09 22.89
CA THR A 26 0.14 7.87 23.11
C THR A 26 1.50 8.20 23.70
N GLY A 27 1.79 7.69 24.89
CA GLY A 27 3.12 7.72 25.47
C GLY A 27 3.96 6.58 24.89
N ARG A 28 5.23 6.84 24.59
CA ARG A 28 6.22 5.81 24.27
C ARG A 28 7.43 6.00 25.15
N THR A 29 7.99 4.91 25.65
CA THR A 29 9.26 4.91 26.38
C THR A 29 10.33 5.66 25.57
N GLY A 30 11.08 6.54 26.23
CA GLY A 30 12.16 7.31 25.61
C GLY A 30 11.72 8.60 24.87
N HIS A 31 10.43 8.94 24.86
CA HIS A 31 9.95 10.18 24.26
C HIS A 31 9.57 11.21 25.34
N TRP A 32 9.93 12.47 25.10
CA TRP A 32 9.62 13.58 26.01
C TRP A 32 8.20 14.13 25.81
N ILE A 33 7.60 13.88 24.63
CA ILE A 33 6.30 14.41 24.23
C ILE A 33 5.41 13.24 23.80
N ASN A 34 4.12 13.31 24.11
CA ASN A 34 3.15 12.32 23.66
C ASN A 34 2.89 12.42 22.16
N HIS A 35 2.73 11.29 21.49
CA HIS A 35 2.45 11.24 20.06
C HIS A 35 0.94 11.13 19.83
N SER A 36 0.43 12.00 18.98
CA SER A 36 -1.00 12.11 18.64
C SER A 36 -1.27 12.07 17.13
N LYS A 37 -0.21 11.84 16.34
CA LYS A 37 -0.30 11.83 14.89
C LYS A 37 0.59 10.78 14.25
N GLU A 38 0.24 10.39 13.03
CA GLU A 38 1.10 9.65 12.11
C GLU A 38 1.35 10.50 10.86
N HIS A 39 2.51 10.28 10.23
CA HIS A 39 2.94 10.99 9.04
C HIS A 39 2.87 10.06 7.83
N CYS A 40 2.40 10.59 6.70
CA CYS A 40 2.36 9.91 5.42
C CYS A 40 3.04 10.80 4.39
N LEU A 41 4.25 10.43 3.96
CA LEU A 41 5.03 11.22 3.03
C LEU A 41 4.51 11.04 1.60
N ILE A 42 4.37 12.14 0.85
CA ILE A 42 3.95 12.13 -0.55
C ILE A 42 5.17 12.29 -1.45
N GLY A 43 5.41 11.28 -2.30
CA GLY A 43 6.46 11.30 -3.30
C GLY A 43 5.91 11.39 -4.72
N ILE A 44 6.57 12.16 -5.58
CA ILE A 44 6.31 12.22 -7.03
C ILE A 44 7.48 11.61 -7.81
N LYS A 45 7.16 10.93 -8.91
CA LYS A 45 8.14 10.43 -9.87
C LYS A 45 7.70 10.80 -11.28
N GLY A 46 8.60 11.36 -12.08
CA GLY A 46 8.27 11.91 -13.40
C GLY A 46 7.37 13.16 -13.31
N ASN A 47 6.51 13.35 -14.31
CA ASN A 47 5.56 14.47 -14.39
C ASN A 47 4.14 13.96 -14.66
N PRO A 48 3.48 13.31 -13.68
CA PRO A 48 2.13 12.77 -13.85
C PRO A 48 1.08 13.89 -13.96
N VAL A 49 0.03 13.63 -14.75
CA VAL A 49 -1.17 14.47 -14.80
C VAL A 49 -2.09 14.06 -13.66
N ILE A 50 -2.24 14.95 -12.67
CA ILE A 50 -3.05 14.74 -11.47
C ILE A 50 -3.83 16.01 -11.13
N ASN A 51 -4.92 15.84 -10.39
CA ASN A 51 -5.65 16.95 -9.81
C ASN A 51 -4.85 17.49 -8.61
N ARG A 52 -4.62 18.80 -8.58
CA ARG A 52 -3.90 19.49 -7.50
C ARG A 52 -4.86 20.35 -6.70
N PHE A 53 -4.54 20.60 -5.44
CA PHE A 53 -5.29 21.50 -4.55
C PHE A 53 -6.75 21.08 -4.30
N VAL A 54 -7.05 19.77 -4.38
CA VAL A 54 -8.40 19.21 -4.15
C VAL A 54 -8.70 18.91 -2.68
N ASP A 55 -7.66 18.66 -1.88
CA ASP A 55 -7.75 18.32 -0.46
C ASP A 55 -6.63 19.03 0.32
N CYS A 56 -6.78 19.10 1.64
CA CYS A 56 -5.72 19.52 2.56
C CYS A 56 -4.83 18.34 2.97
N ASP A 57 -3.71 18.69 3.61
CA ASP A 57 -2.68 17.78 4.09
C ASP A 57 -2.93 17.23 5.51
N VAL A 58 -4.10 17.51 6.12
CA VAL A 58 -4.44 17.03 7.46
C VAL A 58 -5.67 16.12 7.42
N LEU A 59 -5.49 14.88 7.88
CA LEU A 59 -6.58 13.95 8.12
C LEU A 59 -6.89 13.92 9.62
N VAL A 60 -8.14 14.18 9.99
CA VAL A 60 -8.63 14.04 11.37
C VAL A 60 -9.63 12.90 11.39
N SER A 61 -9.27 11.79 12.03
CA SER A 61 -10.16 10.63 12.08
C SER A 61 -9.83 9.68 13.22
N GLU A 62 -10.82 8.85 13.53
CA GLU A 62 -10.79 7.94 14.67
C GLU A 62 -9.77 6.82 14.49
N VAL A 63 -9.06 6.51 15.57
CA VAL A 63 -8.22 5.31 15.61
C VAL A 63 -9.10 4.07 15.72
N ARG A 64 -8.77 3.06 14.91
CA ARG A 64 -9.44 1.76 14.90
C ARG A 64 -8.50 0.66 15.39
N GLU A 65 -8.45 -0.47 14.72
CA GLU A 65 -7.56 -1.58 15.06
C GLU A 65 -6.07 -1.17 14.95
N THR A 66 -5.21 -1.84 15.71
CA THR A 66 -3.77 -1.57 15.72
C THR A 66 -3.18 -1.58 14.30
N SER A 67 -2.47 -0.49 13.98
CA SER A 67 -1.83 -0.21 12.70
C SER A 67 -2.77 0.09 11.52
N ARG A 68 -4.10 0.03 11.69
CA ARG A 68 -5.04 0.42 10.63
C ARG A 68 -5.00 1.93 10.40
N LYS A 69 -4.76 2.30 9.15
CA LYS A 69 -4.73 3.69 8.68
C LYS A 69 -6.16 4.18 8.38
N PRO A 70 -6.39 5.49 8.38
CA PRO A 70 -7.71 6.08 8.11
C PRO A 70 -8.17 5.75 6.69
N ASP A 71 -9.45 5.41 6.52
CA ASP A 71 -10.01 5.09 5.20
C ASP A 71 -10.18 6.35 4.32
N GLU A 72 -10.11 7.53 4.94
CA GLU A 72 -10.18 8.82 4.27
C GLU A 72 -9.03 9.02 3.26
N ILE A 73 -7.88 8.37 3.47
CA ILE A 73 -6.73 8.46 2.56
C ILE A 73 -7.07 7.96 1.15
N TYR A 74 -7.91 6.94 1.03
CA TYR A 74 -8.29 6.38 -0.27
C TYR A 74 -9.15 7.35 -1.07
N GLY A 75 -10.05 8.06 -0.40
CA GLY A 75 -10.87 9.09 -1.01
C GLY A 75 -10.02 10.27 -1.51
N LEU A 76 -9.05 10.70 -0.70
CA LEU A 76 -8.08 11.73 -1.09
C LEU A 76 -7.30 11.32 -2.34
N ILE A 77 -6.72 10.10 -2.34
CA ILE A 77 -5.95 9.59 -3.47
C ILE A 77 -6.83 9.46 -4.73
N GLU A 78 -8.08 9.03 -4.60
CA GLU A 78 -9.02 8.95 -5.73
C GLU A 78 -9.34 10.33 -6.31
N ARG A 79 -9.51 11.37 -5.48
CA ARG A 79 -9.75 12.74 -5.99
C ARG A 79 -8.52 13.32 -6.67
N VAL A 80 -7.32 13.01 -6.18
CA VAL A 80 -6.04 13.43 -6.80
C VAL A 80 -5.81 12.72 -8.14
N ALA A 81 -6.11 11.42 -8.23
CA ALA A 81 -5.88 10.61 -9.44
C ALA A 81 -7.09 9.69 -9.75
N PRO A 82 -8.19 10.26 -10.25
CA PRO A 82 -9.44 9.52 -10.46
C PRO A 82 -9.30 8.47 -11.55
N GLY A 83 -9.89 7.29 -11.34
CA GLY A 83 -9.92 6.19 -12.32
C GLY A 83 -8.56 5.55 -12.62
N SER A 84 -7.48 6.00 -11.97
CA SER A 84 -6.16 5.40 -12.11
C SER A 84 -6.08 4.04 -11.41
N LEU A 85 -5.22 3.15 -11.93
CA LEU A 85 -4.85 1.90 -11.25
C LEU A 85 -3.90 2.21 -10.10
N LYS A 86 -4.24 1.70 -8.91
CA LYS A 86 -3.51 2.00 -7.67
C LYS A 86 -2.97 0.71 -7.06
N LEU A 87 -1.85 0.81 -6.34
CA LEU A 87 -1.19 -0.31 -5.69
C LEU A 87 -1.00 0.02 -4.21
N GLU A 88 -1.44 -0.87 -3.33
CA GLU A 88 -1.17 -0.83 -1.90
C GLU A 88 -0.29 -2.03 -1.52
N ILE A 89 0.82 -1.75 -0.86
CA ILE A 89 1.78 -2.76 -0.40
C ILE A 89 1.66 -2.85 1.13
N PHE A 90 1.73 -4.08 1.65
CA PHE A 90 1.51 -4.44 3.05
C PHE A 90 0.05 -4.26 3.53
N GLY A 91 -0.90 -4.30 2.60
CA GLY A 91 -2.32 -4.25 2.92
C GLY A 91 -2.85 -5.58 3.49
N ARG A 92 -3.95 -5.50 4.23
CA ARG A 92 -4.70 -6.62 4.81
C ARG A 92 -6.07 -6.74 4.13
N SER A 93 -6.86 -7.75 4.50
CA SER A 93 -8.17 -7.98 3.88
C SER A 93 -9.12 -6.78 3.95
N HIS A 94 -9.05 -5.97 5.01
CA HIS A 94 -9.85 -4.75 5.15
C HIS A 94 -9.38 -3.57 4.29
N ASN A 95 -8.20 -3.67 3.66
CA ASN A 95 -7.65 -2.66 2.76
C ASN A 95 -8.12 -2.85 1.31
N VAL A 96 -8.59 -4.06 0.95
CA VAL A 96 -8.99 -4.40 -0.43
C VAL A 96 -10.12 -3.50 -0.91
N ARG A 97 -9.93 -2.87 -2.08
CA ARG A 97 -10.85 -1.90 -2.67
C ARG A 97 -10.89 -2.00 -4.20
N ASN A 98 -11.98 -1.51 -4.79
CA ASN A 98 -12.09 -1.34 -6.25
C ASN A 98 -11.01 -0.37 -6.75
N ASN A 99 -10.46 -0.64 -7.93
CA ASN A 99 -9.35 0.13 -8.56
C ASN A 99 -8.00 0.07 -7.81
N TRP A 100 -7.90 -0.78 -6.78
CA TRP A 100 -6.66 -1.04 -6.05
C TRP A 100 -6.22 -2.49 -6.23
N ILE A 101 -4.92 -2.69 -6.43
CA ILE A 101 -4.25 -3.96 -6.20
C ILE A 101 -3.68 -3.90 -4.79
N THR A 102 -4.06 -4.84 -3.94
CA THR A 102 -3.53 -4.93 -2.57
C THR A 102 -2.59 -6.13 -2.49
N LEU A 103 -1.36 -5.89 -2.08
CA LEU A 103 -0.36 -6.92 -1.83
C LEU A 103 -0.05 -6.98 -0.34
N GLY A 104 -0.08 -8.18 0.24
CA GLY A 104 0.26 -8.38 1.64
C GLY A 104 0.27 -9.85 2.01
N ASN A 105 1.13 -10.22 2.95
CA ASN A 105 1.29 -11.60 3.43
C ASN A 105 0.15 -12.05 4.38
N GLN A 106 -0.75 -11.15 4.76
CA GLN A 106 -1.93 -11.43 5.60
C GLN A 106 -3.23 -11.50 4.78
N LEU A 107 -3.12 -11.56 3.45
CA LEU A 107 -4.24 -11.78 2.55
C LEU A 107 -4.49 -13.28 2.38
N ASP A 108 -5.75 -13.63 2.15
CA ASP A 108 -6.16 -15.01 1.89
C ASP A 108 -5.98 -15.35 0.41
N GLY A 109 -4.83 -15.93 0.07
CA GLY A 109 -4.46 -16.29 -1.29
C GLY A 109 -4.34 -15.09 -2.24
N TYR A 110 -4.71 -15.30 -3.50
CA TYR A 110 -4.72 -14.26 -4.53
C TYR A 110 -6.06 -14.22 -5.26
N LYS A 111 -6.50 -13.02 -5.64
CA LYS A 111 -7.72 -12.80 -6.43
C LYS A 111 -7.46 -11.71 -7.46
N LEU A 112 -7.28 -12.11 -8.72
CA LEU A 112 -7.05 -11.21 -9.83
C LEU A 112 -8.30 -11.16 -10.73
N THR A 113 -8.91 -9.98 -10.84
CA THR A 113 -10.08 -9.75 -11.69
C THR A 113 -9.74 -9.01 -12.98
N HIS A 114 -8.65 -8.25 -13.01
CA HIS A 114 -8.22 -7.52 -14.19
C HIS A 114 -7.66 -8.47 -15.27
N PRO A 115 -8.27 -8.58 -16.46
CA PRO A 115 -7.95 -9.63 -17.44
C PRO A 115 -6.47 -9.67 -17.83
N GLU A 116 -5.88 -8.51 -18.11
CA GLU A 116 -4.48 -8.42 -18.54
C GLU A 116 -3.48 -8.79 -17.44
N ILE A 117 -3.78 -8.44 -16.19
CA ILE A 117 -2.89 -8.76 -15.05
C ILE A 117 -2.98 -10.24 -14.76
N LYS A 118 -4.20 -10.79 -14.77
CA LYS A 118 -4.44 -12.23 -14.60
C LYS A 118 -3.69 -13.03 -15.67
N LYS A 119 -3.83 -12.66 -16.95
CA LYS A 119 -3.12 -13.32 -18.07
C LYS A 119 -1.60 -13.31 -17.88
N ARG A 120 -1.01 -12.16 -17.51
CA ARG A 120 0.44 -12.05 -17.28
C ARG A 120 0.90 -12.89 -16.09
N TYR A 121 0.10 -12.92 -15.02
CA TYR A 121 0.40 -13.70 -13.83
C TYR A 121 0.37 -15.21 -14.13
N GLU A 122 -0.66 -15.68 -14.84
CA GLU A 122 -0.78 -17.10 -15.25
C GLU A 122 0.37 -17.52 -16.17
N ALA A 123 0.75 -16.67 -17.13
CA ALA A 123 1.90 -16.93 -17.99
C ALA A 123 3.21 -17.04 -17.21
N HIS A 124 3.37 -16.22 -16.15
CA HIS A 124 4.55 -16.28 -15.28
C HIS A 124 4.58 -17.54 -14.41
N LEU A 125 3.42 -17.99 -13.91
CA LEU A 125 3.32 -19.25 -13.17
C LEU A 125 3.70 -20.45 -14.04
N ALA A 126 3.19 -20.52 -15.27
CA ALA A 126 3.51 -21.60 -16.20
C ALA A 126 5.02 -21.68 -16.53
N GLN A 127 5.71 -20.53 -16.62
CA GLN A 127 7.16 -20.49 -16.82
C GLN A 127 7.93 -20.96 -15.57
N SER A 128 7.42 -20.63 -14.39
CA SER A 128 8.04 -21.00 -13.11
C SER A 128 7.96 -22.52 -12.87
N ASP A 129 6.83 -23.12 -13.27
CA ASP A 129 6.64 -24.57 -13.19
C ASP A 129 7.59 -25.33 -14.14
N ASN A 130 7.78 -24.83 -15.37
CA ASN A 130 8.69 -25.44 -16.34
C ASN A 130 10.16 -25.37 -15.89
N ASN A 131 10.61 -24.24 -15.34
CA ASN A 131 11.99 -24.09 -14.83
C ASN A 131 12.29 -25.01 -13.64
N THR A 132 11.27 -25.28 -12.81
CA THR A 132 11.41 -26.16 -11.64
C THR A 132 11.54 -27.64 -12.07
N GLN A 133 10.88 -28.02 -13.17
CA GLN A 133 11.02 -29.37 -13.74
C GLN A 133 12.40 -29.60 -14.37
N GLU A 134 12.92 -28.65 -15.16
CA GLU A 134 14.26 -28.76 -15.79
C GLU A 134 15.39 -28.83 -14.75
N THR A 135 15.33 -28.03 -13.67
CA THR A 135 16.34 -28.08 -12.60
C THR A 135 16.33 -29.39 -11.80
N THR A 136 15.16 -30.03 -11.67
CA THR A 136 15.04 -31.32 -10.97
C THR A 136 15.60 -32.46 -11.82
N GLU A 137 15.40 -32.43 -13.14
CA GLU A 137 15.96 -33.42 -14.08
C GLU A 137 17.49 -33.32 -14.22
N GLU A 138 18.05 -32.10 -14.27
CA GLU A 138 19.52 -31.90 -14.31
C GLU A 138 20.23 -32.34 -13.01
N SER A 139 19.56 -32.22 -11.86
CA SER A 139 20.11 -32.67 -10.58
C SER A 139 20.14 -34.20 -10.44
N ASN A 140 19.21 -34.92 -11.09
CA ASN A 140 19.17 -36.37 -11.11
C ASN A 140 20.14 -37.01 -12.13
N GLN A 141 20.60 -36.27 -13.15
CA GLN A 141 21.58 -36.78 -14.14
C GLN A 141 23.06 -36.62 -13.73
N LYS A 142 23.36 -35.94 -12.62
CA LYS A 142 24.73 -35.75 -12.10
C LYS A 142 25.13 -36.70 -10.95
N GLN A 143 24.30 -37.70 -10.65
CA GLN A 143 24.55 -38.69 -9.60
C GLN A 143 24.93 -40.09 -10.11
N ASP A 144 25.10 -40.28 -11.43
CA ASP A 144 25.64 -41.50 -12.05
C ASP A 144 27.11 -41.32 -12.49
#